data_AF-C0E240-F1
#
_entry.id   AF-C0E240-F1
#
_cell.length_a   1.000
_cell.length_b   1.000
_cell.length_c   1.000
_cell.angle_alpha   90.00
_cell.angle_beta   90.00
_cell.angle_gamma   90.00
#
_symmetry.space_group_name_H-M   'P 1'
#
loop_
_entity.id
_entity.type
_entity.pdbx_description
1 polymer ?
#
loop_
_entity_poly.entity_id
_entity_poly.type
_entity_poly.pdbx_seq_one_letter_code
_entity_poly.pdbx_strand_id
1 'polypeptide(L)'
;MTNLNYLEADAALIVACLPEEIDDEITKEQLPLFYNYALLMRAKGVDTQLEDVHDAWAAWASAARPDHPALVPFEELTPEIQALDQPFLEAIREAAMVREEGVAIWLRQD
;
A
#
# COMPACT_ATOMS: atom_id res chain seq x y z
N MET A 1 22.20 -10.55 -0.13
CA MET A 1 21.23 -9.45 -0.04
C MET A 1 20.74 -9.21 -1.45
N THR A 2 19.51 -9.59 -1.76
CA THR A 2 18.89 -9.23 -3.04
C THR A 2 18.82 -7.70 -3.08
N ASN A 3 19.39 -7.08 -4.12
CA ASN A 3 19.14 -5.66 -4.37
C ASN A 3 17.66 -5.52 -4.69
N LEU A 4 16.89 -4.98 -3.76
CA LEU A 4 15.49 -4.61 -4.02
C LEU A 4 15.48 -3.49 -5.06
N ASN A 5 14.58 -3.57 -6.03
CA ASN A 5 14.25 -2.43 -6.87
C ASN A 5 13.50 -1.37 -6.06
N TYR A 6 13.30 -0.18 -6.63
CA TYR A 6 12.72 0.93 -5.87
C TYR A 6 11.27 0.69 -5.41
N LEU A 7 10.45 -0.06 -6.17
CA LEU A 7 9.09 -0.43 -5.74
C LEU A 7 9.11 -1.54 -4.70
N GLU A 8 10.06 -2.47 -4.78
CA GLU A 8 10.24 -3.50 -3.75
C GLU A 8 10.70 -2.89 -2.42
N ALA A 9 11.56 -1.87 -2.46
CA ALA A 9 11.98 -1.13 -1.28
C ALA A 9 10.84 -0.30 -0.68
N ASP A 10 10.08 0.41 -1.53
CA ASP A 10 8.90 1.18 -1.10
C ASP A 10 7.80 0.24 -0.55
N ALA A 11 7.60 -0.93 -1.15
CA ALA A 11 6.67 -1.96 -0.64
C ALA A 11 7.10 -2.48 0.73
N ALA A 12 8.39 -2.79 0.92
CA ALA A 12 8.90 -3.22 2.22
C ALA A 12 8.75 -2.13 3.30
N LEU A 13 8.88 -0.85 2.92
CA LEU A 13 8.63 0.27 3.82
C LEU A 13 7.16 0.34 4.25
N ILE A 14 6.22 0.18 3.32
CA ILE A 14 4.78 0.14 3.64
C ILE A 14 4.47 -1.02 4.59
N VAL A 15 5.04 -2.21 4.33
CA VAL A 15 4.88 -3.37 5.21
C VAL A 15 5.38 -3.08 6.62
N ALA A 16 6.54 -2.43 6.77
CA ALA A 16 7.08 -2.07 8.07
C ALA A 16 6.24 -1.01 8.84
N CYS A 17 5.32 -0.32 8.16
CA CYS A 17 4.37 0.61 8.77
C CYS A 17 2.99 -0.02 9.07
N LEU A 18 2.78 -1.30 8.76
CA LEU A 18 1.55 -1.99 9.12
C LEU A 18 1.53 -2.40 10.59
N PRO A 19 0.34 -2.57 11.19
CA PRO A 19 0.20 -3.25 12.47
C PRO A 19 0.83 -4.66 12.41
N GLU A 20 1.49 -5.07 13.50
CA GLU A 20 2.20 -6.36 13.62
C GLU A 20 1.26 -7.54 13.31
N GLU A 21 -0.02 -7.44 13.70
CA GLU A 21 -1.02 -8.47 13.47
C GLU A 21 -1.35 -8.69 11.98
N ILE A 22 -1.09 -7.70 11.12
CA ILE A 22 -1.35 -7.79 9.68
C ILE A 22 -0.08 -8.20 8.93
N ASP A 23 1.09 -7.69 9.35
CA ASP A 23 2.39 -8.01 8.72
C ASP A 23 2.67 -9.53 8.74
N ASP A 24 2.44 -10.19 9.88
CA ASP A 24 2.66 -11.63 10.05
C ASP A 24 1.85 -12.52 9.10
N GLU A 25 0.76 -12.00 8.51
CA GLU A 25 -0.10 -12.72 7.58
C GLU A 25 0.28 -12.52 6.10
N ILE A 26 1.26 -11.66 5.79
CA ILE A 26 1.61 -11.34 4.39
C ILE A 26 2.34 -12.52 3.73
N THR A 27 1.70 -13.06 2.70
CA THR A 27 2.24 -14.14 1.88
C THR A 27 2.99 -13.61 0.64
N LYS A 28 3.83 -14.46 0.03
CA LYS A 28 4.57 -14.09 -1.19
C LYS A 28 3.63 -13.77 -2.36
N GLU A 29 2.47 -14.43 -2.38
CA GLU A 29 1.41 -14.26 -3.36
C GLU A 29 0.77 -12.86 -3.29
N GLN A 30 0.87 -12.19 -2.14
CA GLN A 30 0.38 -10.83 -1.93
C GLN A 30 1.44 -9.75 -2.25
N LEU A 31 2.70 -10.10 -2.52
CA LEU A 31 3.73 -9.10 -2.86
C LEU A 31 3.32 -8.16 -4.02
N PRO A 32 2.67 -8.63 -5.10
CA PRO A 32 2.23 -7.73 -6.17
C PRO A 32 1.20 -6.68 -5.74
N LEU A 33 0.40 -6.94 -4.68
CA LEU A 33 -0.49 -5.94 -4.08
C LEU A 33 0.32 -4.79 -3.50
N PHE A 34 1.39 -5.08 -2.77
CA PHE A 34 2.24 -4.05 -2.18
C PHE A 34 3.03 -3.26 -3.22
N TYR A 35 3.25 -3.79 -4.43
CA TYR A 35 3.78 -2.98 -5.53
C TYR A 35 2.77 -1.95 -6.05
N ASN A 36 1.48 -2.29 -6.06
CA ASN A 36 0.41 -1.33 -6.37
C ASN A 36 0.34 -0.25 -5.28
N TYR A 37 0.44 -0.63 -4.00
CA TYR A 37 0.50 0.33 -2.90
C TYR A 37 1.75 1.22 -2.94
N ALA A 38 2.92 0.67 -3.30
CA ALA A 38 4.14 1.45 -3.51
C ALA A 38 3.95 2.46 -4.66
N LEU A 39 3.32 2.07 -5.76
CA LEU A 39 2.99 2.98 -6.85
C LEU A 39 2.03 4.09 -6.38
N LEU A 40 0.98 3.73 -5.65
CA LEU A 40 0.01 4.66 -5.09
C LEU A 40 0.67 5.68 -4.14
N MET A 41 1.51 5.20 -3.22
CA MET A 41 2.31 6.04 -2.32
C MET A 41 3.16 7.05 -3.10
N ARG A 42 3.80 6.64 -4.21
CA ARG A 42 4.60 7.56 -5.03
C ARG A 42 3.76 8.56 -5.81
N ALA A 43 2.54 8.20 -6.18
CA ALA A 43 1.65 9.04 -6.98
C ALA A 43 0.89 10.08 -6.13
N LYS A 44 0.45 9.69 -4.93
CA LYS A 44 -0.42 10.51 -4.06
C LYS A 44 0.18 10.80 -2.69
N GLY A 45 1.13 10.01 -2.22
CA GLY A 45 1.76 10.19 -0.90
C GLY A 45 0.72 10.29 0.22
N VAL A 46 0.85 11.32 1.04
CA VAL A 46 -0.07 11.60 2.16
C VAL A 46 -1.51 11.90 1.71
N ASP A 47 -1.74 12.29 0.45
CA ASP A 47 -3.06 12.60 -0.10
C ASP A 47 -3.86 11.37 -0.53
N THR A 48 -3.28 10.17 -0.41
CA THR A 48 -3.98 8.89 -0.61
C THR A 48 -5.26 8.84 0.24
N GLN A 49 -6.36 8.32 -0.29
CA GLN A 49 -7.65 8.12 0.39
C GLN A 49 -8.04 6.63 0.39
N LEU A 50 -9.06 6.26 1.17
CA LEU A 50 -9.53 4.86 1.24
C LEU A 50 -9.91 4.29 -0.14
N GLU A 51 -10.61 5.08 -0.96
CA GLU A 51 -10.99 4.70 -2.33
C GLU A 51 -9.76 4.36 -3.20
N ASP A 52 -8.64 5.08 -3.04
CA ASP A 52 -7.42 4.78 -3.80
C ASP A 52 -6.80 3.44 -3.38
N VAL A 53 -6.84 3.14 -2.08
CA VAL A 53 -6.35 1.86 -1.53
C VAL A 53 -7.19 0.72 -2.08
N HIS A 54 -8.52 0.88 -2.07
CA HIS A 54 -9.43 -0.09 -2.64
C HIS A 54 -9.20 -0.29 -4.13
N ASP A 55 -9.02 0.77 -4.92
CA ASP A 55 -8.71 0.67 -6.35
C ASP A 55 -7.39 -0.09 -6.60
N ALA A 56 -6.36 0.19 -5.80
CA ALA A 56 -5.07 -0.50 -5.89
C ALA A 56 -5.19 -1.99 -5.51
N TRP A 57 -6.01 -2.31 -4.50
CA TRP A 57 -6.35 -3.67 -4.13
C TRP A 57 -7.16 -4.37 -5.22
N ALA A 58 -8.18 -3.71 -5.77
CA ALA A 58 -9.04 -4.24 -6.83
C ALA A 58 -8.25 -4.53 -8.10
N ALA A 59 -7.25 -3.70 -8.44
CA ALA A 59 -6.34 -3.95 -9.56
C ALA A 59 -5.54 -5.24 -9.38
N TRP A 60 -5.05 -5.53 -8.17
CA TRP A 60 -4.39 -6.80 -7.85
C TRP A 60 -5.39 -7.97 -7.83
N ALA A 61 -6.51 -7.79 -7.15
CA ALA A 61 -7.54 -8.82 -6.98
C ALA A 61 -8.16 -9.22 -8.32
N SER A 62 -8.26 -8.31 -9.29
CA SER A 62 -8.71 -8.64 -10.66
C SER A 62 -7.86 -9.71 -11.33
N ALA A 63 -6.56 -9.79 -11.01
CA ALA A 63 -5.66 -10.83 -11.52
C ALA A 63 -5.58 -12.04 -10.58
N ALA A 64 -5.55 -11.82 -9.26
CA ALA A 64 -5.30 -12.86 -8.27
C ALA A 64 -6.57 -13.59 -7.78
N ARG A 65 -7.71 -12.90 -7.74
CA ARG A 65 -9.01 -13.33 -7.19
C ARG A 65 -10.17 -12.71 -8.01
N PRO A 66 -10.31 -13.02 -9.31
CA PRO A 66 -11.24 -12.32 -10.20
C PRO A 66 -12.72 -12.44 -9.82
N ASP A 67 -13.08 -13.45 -9.02
CA ASP A 67 -14.46 -13.67 -8.56
C ASP A 67 -14.73 -13.10 -7.15
N HIS A 68 -13.83 -12.25 -6.61
CA HIS A 68 -13.99 -11.69 -5.27
C HIS A 68 -15.17 -10.71 -5.23
N PRO A 69 -16.13 -10.85 -4.29
CA PRO A 69 -17.36 -10.05 -4.28
C PRO A 69 -17.14 -8.55 -4.03
N ALA A 70 -16.00 -8.17 -3.46
CA ALA A 70 -15.62 -6.78 -3.25
C ALA A 70 -15.02 -6.10 -4.50
N LEU A 71 -14.96 -6.77 -5.66
CA LEU A 71 -14.58 -6.14 -6.94
C LEU A 71 -15.72 -5.28 -7.51
N VAL A 72 -16.08 -4.24 -6.76
CA VAL A 72 -17.07 -3.20 -7.08
C VAL A 72 -16.50 -1.83 -6.68
N PRO A 73 -17.04 -0.70 -7.16
CA PRO A 73 -16.63 0.64 -6.71
C PRO A 73 -16.67 0.78 -5.18
N PHE A 74 -15.78 1.61 -4.62
CA PHE A 74 -15.63 1.75 -3.16
C PHE A 74 -16.93 2.19 -2.48
N GLU A 75 -17.69 3.08 -3.11
CA GLU A 75 -18.97 3.58 -2.60
C GLU A 75 -20.09 2.52 -2.58
N GLU A 76 -19.90 1.40 -3.28
CA GLU A 76 -20.83 0.26 -3.27
C GLU A 76 -20.53 -0.74 -2.14
N LEU A 77 -19.39 -0.60 -1.46
CA LEU A 77 -19.04 -1.42 -0.30
C LEU A 77 -19.81 -1.00 0.95
N THR A 78 -20.04 -1.94 1.86
CA THR A 78 -20.55 -1.59 3.19
C THR A 78 -19.46 -0.87 4.00
N PRO A 79 -19.82 -0.01 4.97
CA PRO A 79 -18.85 0.69 5.80
C PRO A 79 -17.86 -0.24 6.51
N GLU A 80 -18.29 -1.45 6.87
CA GLU A 80 -17.43 -2.46 7.50
C GLU A 80 -16.37 -3.00 6.54
N ILE A 81 -16.72 -3.16 5.26
CA ILE A 81 -15.76 -3.61 4.24
C ILE A 81 -14.81 -2.46 3.88
N GLN A 82 -15.31 -1.23 3.75
CA GLN A 82 -14.47 -0.04 3.54
C GLN A 82 -13.43 0.13 4.66
N ALA A 83 -13.80 -0.17 5.90
CA ALA A 83 -12.89 -0.07 7.05
C ALA A 83 -11.70 -1.05 6.97
N LEU A 84 -11.77 -2.10 6.15
CA LEU A 84 -10.66 -3.04 5.97
C LEU A 84 -9.46 -2.41 5.24
N ASP A 85 -9.68 -1.33 4.48
CA ASP A 85 -8.61 -0.60 3.79
C ASP A 85 -7.85 0.37 4.72
N GLN A 86 -8.40 0.66 5.91
CA GLN A 86 -7.87 1.67 6.83
C GLN A 86 -6.42 1.41 7.27
N PRO A 87 -6.02 0.19 7.68
CA PRO A 87 -4.63 -0.06 8.09
C PRO A 87 -3.62 0.16 6.95
N PHE A 88 -4.01 -0.17 5.72
CA PHE A 88 -3.17 0.02 4.54
C PHE A 88 -3.07 1.49 4.15
N LEU A 89 -4.17 2.26 4.28
CA LEU A 89 -4.14 3.71 4.10
C LEU A 89 -3.17 4.38 5.07
N GLU A 90 -3.25 4.02 6.35
CA GLU A 90 -2.36 4.55 7.39
C GLU A 90 -0.90 4.21 7.09
N ALA A 91 -0.61 2.95 6.78
CA ALA A 91 0.74 2.52 6.44
C ALA A 91 1.31 3.21 5.18
N ILE A 92 0.50 3.41 4.14
CA ILE A 92 0.90 4.14 2.92
C ILE A 92 1.26 5.59 3.25
N ARG A 93 0.43 6.27 4.05
CA ARG A 93 0.67 7.67 4.43
C ARG A 93 1.90 7.80 5.32
N GLU A 94 2.10 6.87 6.26
CA GLU A 94 3.30 6.84 7.11
C GLU A 94 4.57 6.60 6.30
N ALA A 95 4.57 5.58 5.43
CA ALA A 95 5.67 5.29 4.53
C ALA A 95 6.00 6.48 3.61
N ALA A 96 4.98 7.21 3.14
CA ALA A 96 5.18 8.43 2.35
C ALA A 96 5.97 9.49 3.12
N MET A 97 5.61 9.74 4.39
CA MET A 97 6.31 10.70 5.26
C MET A 97 7.76 10.26 5.51
N VAL A 98 8.00 9.00 5.88
CA VAL A 98 9.35 8.48 6.12
C VAL A 98 10.22 8.60 4.87
N ARG A 99 9.65 8.30 3.70
CA ARG A 99 10.35 8.42 2.41
C ARG A 99 10.73 9.86 2.09
N GLU A 100 9.84 10.82 2.31
CA GLU A 100 10.13 12.25 2.13
C GLU A 100 11.24 12.74 3.07
N GLU A 101 11.21 12.33 4.34
CA GLU A 101 12.25 12.66 5.31
C GLU A 101 13.62 12.09 4.92
N GLY A 102 13.66 10.83 4.46
CA GLY A 102 14.88 10.19 3.96
C GLY A 102 15.48 10.93 2.77
N VAL A 103 14.65 11.38 1.82
CA VAL A 103 15.08 12.20 0.68
C VAL A 103 15.57 13.58 1.15
N ALA A 104 14.87 14.22 2.08
CA ALA A 104 15.24 15.53 2.62
C ALA A 104 16.53 15.51 3.43
N ILE A 105 16.88 14.40 4.07
CA ILE A 105 18.18 14.22 4.74
C ILE A 105 19.30 14.12 3.70
N TRP A 106 19.07 13.40 2.60
CA TRP A 106 20.06 13.24 1.53
C TRP A 106 20.36 14.58 0.83
N LEU A 107 19.33 15.36 0.49
CA LEU A 107 19.47 16.68 -0.16
C LEU A 107 20.12 17.76 0.72
N ARG A 108 20.22 17.56 2.04
CA ARG A 108 20.88 18.50 2.98
C ARG A 108 22.36 18.20 3.20
N GLN A 109 22.87 17.09 2.67
CA GLN A 109 24.27 16.69 2.78
C GLN A 109 25.09 16.99 1.51
N ASP A 110 24.45 17.53 0.47
CA ASP A 110 25.06 18.08 -0.75
C ASP A 110 25.16 19.62 -0.69
#